data_AF-A0A820FL58-F1
#
_entry.id   AF-A0A820FL58-F1
#
_cell.length_a   1.000
_cell.length_b   1.000
_cell.length_c   1.000
_cell.angle_alpha   90.00
_cell.angle_beta   90.00
_cell.angle_gamma   90.00
#
_symmetry.space_group_name_H-M   'P 1'
#
loop_
_entity.id
_entity.type
_entity.pdbx_description
1 polymer ?
#
loop_
_entity_poly.entity_id
_entity_poly.type
_entity_poly.pdbx_seq_one_letter_code
_entity_poly.pdbx_strand_id
1 'polypeptide(L)'
;MNLVNIAKHLLYLTQTEFHFQNSTTSEDEVLTSQHLFEILKTFKDSYFNELHTYESLDFQDEYDEMKDDGDNGDEELFDEKESTDEEQNIEDYEENQHLDIQNNFKLNEMKDIVEWVGQHSNYKIASIKHRFRKVKHMRYMKRFREYIEANGTKLEKLKRIKEFMWNEFYVKRTIQKTAIQKARELDWNNFKASESFIAAFKRERRISSGRAVFPHQDSQLLIFPEGSTPHIQPQDLSLFRSWRFIHEKTEHYVHINQTEMNLNHRQYFINMHSIIHNQLSAPQFKNFIKSGFVQAKILNETVGEIKKPKDVCFKLYDLDCSVIGCE
;
A
#
# COMPACT_ATOMS: atom_id res chain seq x y z
N MET A 1 3.36 -19.83 -44.04
CA MET A 1 3.77 -18.88 -42.99
C MET A 1 4.31 -19.67 -41.81
N ASN A 2 5.63 -19.77 -41.73
CA ASN A 2 6.37 -20.51 -40.73
C ASN A 2 6.81 -19.56 -39.61
N LEU A 3 6.18 -19.70 -38.44
CA LEU A 3 6.45 -18.85 -37.27
C LEU A 3 7.92 -18.90 -36.81
N VAL A 4 8.62 -20.01 -37.07
CA VAL A 4 10.06 -20.15 -36.76
C VAL A 4 10.90 -19.23 -37.63
N ASN A 5 10.53 -19.07 -38.91
CA ASN A 5 11.23 -18.16 -39.81
C ASN A 5 11.00 -16.69 -39.45
N ILE A 6 9.78 -16.36 -39.01
CA ILE A 6 9.42 -15.01 -38.53
C ILE A 6 10.21 -14.68 -37.25
N ALA A 7 10.27 -15.60 -36.29
CA ALA A 7 11.05 -15.41 -35.06
C ALA A 7 12.55 -15.27 -35.34
N LYS A 8 13.10 -16.06 -36.27
CA LYS A 8 14.49 -15.93 -36.72
C LYS A 8 14.76 -14.57 -37.37
N HIS A 9 13.83 -14.05 -38.18
CA HIS A 9 13.99 -12.73 -38.79
C HIS A 9 13.82 -11.58 -37.79
N LEU A 10 12.93 -11.70 -36.80
CA LEU A 10 12.84 -10.73 -35.71
C LEU A 10 14.13 -10.70 -34.88
N LEU A 11 14.67 -11.87 -34.55
CA LEU A 11 15.95 -11.98 -33.86
C LEU A 11 17.07 -11.33 -34.68
N TYR A 12 17.12 -11.61 -35.99
CA TYR A 12 18.05 -10.97 -36.91
C TYR A 12 17.91 -9.44 -36.91
N LEU A 13 16.70 -8.89 -37.09
CA LEU A 13 16.44 -7.44 -37.09
C LEU A 13 16.82 -6.76 -35.77
N THR A 14 16.72 -7.47 -34.64
CA THR A 14 17.19 -6.95 -33.34
C THR A 14 18.71 -7.03 -33.15
N GLN A 15 19.40 -7.85 -33.94
CA GLN A 15 20.82 -8.21 -33.78
C GLN A 15 21.75 -7.70 -34.89
N THR A 16 21.25 -6.98 -35.90
CA THR A 16 22.08 -6.54 -37.04
C THR A 16 23.13 -5.48 -36.66
N GLU A 17 24.22 -5.93 -36.04
CA GLU A 17 25.59 -5.78 -36.56
C GLU A 17 26.15 -7.08 -37.17
N PHE A 18 25.47 -8.23 -37.10
CA PHE A 18 26.00 -9.49 -37.66
C PHE A 18 25.33 -9.92 -38.98
N HIS A 19 26.14 -10.06 -40.04
CA HIS A 19 25.73 -10.55 -41.36
C HIS A 19 25.27 -12.01 -41.32
N PHE A 20 24.03 -12.27 -41.74
CA PHE A 20 23.52 -13.64 -41.96
C PHE A 20 23.31 -13.87 -43.46
N GLN A 21 23.97 -14.88 -44.03
CA GLN A 21 23.79 -15.30 -45.41
C GLN A 21 22.89 -16.54 -45.48
N ASN A 22 21.88 -16.44 -46.36
CA ASN A 22 21.08 -17.51 -46.97
C ASN A 22 20.19 -18.35 -46.04
N SER A 23 19.06 -17.78 -45.59
CA SER A 23 17.88 -18.58 -45.22
C SER A 23 16.83 -18.53 -46.32
N THR A 24 16.19 -19.68 -46.60
CA THR A 24 15.06 -19.85 -47.52
C THR A 24 13.77 -19.27 -46.93
N THR A 25 13.78 -17.97 -46.61
CA THR A 25 12.61 -17.28 -46.05
C THR A 25 11.72 -16.79 -47.18
N SER A 26 10.41 -16.99 -47.05
CA SER A 26 9.42 -16.47 -48.00
C SER A 26 9.26 -14.95 -47.84
N GLU A 27 9.01 -14.23 -48.93
CA GLU A 27 8.81 -12.76 -48.95
C GLU A 27 7.73 -12.29 -47.95
N ASP A 28 6.63 -13.03 -47.84
CA ASP A 28 5.55 -12.75 -46.87
C ASP A 28 6.02 -12.86 -45.41
N GLU A 29 6.95 -13.78 -45.12
CA GLU A 29 7.51 -13.97 -43.78
C GLU A 29 8.47 -12.84 -43.43
N VAL A 30 9.23 -12.33 -44.42
CA VAL A 30 10.07 -11.13 -44.26
C VAL A 30 9.20 -9.91 -43.95
N LEU A 31 8.16 -9.68 -44.76
CA LEU A 31 7.26 -8.55 -44.61
C LEU A 31 6.55 -8.57 -43.24
N THR A 32 6.06 -9.73 -42.82
CA THR A 32 5.42 -9.89 -41.51
C THR A 32 6.41 -9.57 -40.39
N SER A 33 7.64 -10.06 -40.49
CA SER A 33 8.68 -9.82 -39.47
C SER A 33 9.02 -8.33 -39.35
N GLN A 34 9.14 -7.63 -40.48
CA GLN A 34 9.39 -6.18 -40.51
C GLN A 34 8.23 -5.40 -39.89
N HIS A 35 6.99 -5.75 -40.23
CA HIS A 35 5.82 -5.09 -39.66
C HIS A 35 5.71 -5.31 -38.14
N LEU A 36 5.96 -6.53 -37.67
CA LEU A 36 5.97 -6.83 -36.24
C LEU A 36 7.11 -6.11 -35.50
N PHE A 37 8.27 -5.96 -36.14
CA PHE A 37 9.40 -5.20 -35.60
C PHE A 37 9.06 -3.70 -35.43
N GLU A 38 8.45 -3.06 -36.42
CA GLU A 38 8.04 -1.65 -36.33
C GLU A 38 6.96 -1.43 -35.26
N ILE A 39 6.04 -2.38 -35.07
CA ILE A 39 5.09 -2.34 -33.95
C ILE A 39 5.83 -2.39 -32.61
N LEU A 40 6.78 -3.32 -32.44
CA LEU A 40 7.54 -3.43 -31.19
C LEU A 40 8.40 -2.19 -30.92
N LYS A 41 8.98 -1.59 -31.97
CA LYS A 41 9.77 -0.37 -31.89
C LYS A 41 8.92 0.84 -31.50
N THR A 42 7.75 1.01 -32.11
CA THR A 42 6.81 2.09 -31.74
C THR A 42 6.30 1.94 -30.30
N PHE A 43 6.05 0.71 -29.83
CA PHE A 43 5.73 0.44 -28.42
C PHE A 43 6.87 0.86 -27.48
N LYS A 44 8.12 0.52 -27.84
CA LYS A 44 9.31 0.94 -27.08
C LYS A 44 9.43 2.46 -27.02
N ASP A 45 9.31 3.15 -28.15
CA ASP A 45 9.53 4.60 -28.20
C ASP A 45 8.36 5.40 -27.57
N SER A 46 7.14 4.86 -27.62
CA SER A 46 5.94 5.47 -27.02
C SER A 46 5.88 5.34 -25.50
N TYR A 47 6.29 4.21 -24.92
CA TYR A 47 6.11 3.95 -23.49
C TYR A 47 7.32 4.34 -22.63
N PHE A 48 8.51 4.43 -23.20
CA PHE A 48 9.73 4.69 -22.42
C PHE A 48 10.02 6.18 -22.18
N ASN A 49 9.40 7.10 -22.92
CA ASN A 49 9.62 8.55 -22.75
C ASN A 49 8.82 9.18 -21.59
N GLU A 50 7.87 8.45 -20.97
CA GLU A 50 6.99 8.97 -19.91
C GLU A 50 7.02 8.15 -18.62
N LEU A 51 8.09 7.40 -18.36
CA LEU A 51 8.25 6.67 -17.10
C LEU A 51 8.87 7.57 -16.03
N HIS A 52 8.00 8.28 -15.29
CA HIS A 52 8.36 8.76 -13.97
C HIS A 52 8.64 7.56 -13.06
N THR A 53 9.87 7.45 -12.58
CA THR A 53 10.23 6.54 -11.49
C THR A 53 9.52 7.01 -10.22
N TYR A 54 8.33 6.49 -9.97
CA TYR A 54 7.81 6.47 -8.62
C TYR A 54 8.58 5.40 -7.86
N GLU A 55 9.26 5.79 -6.78
CA GLU A 55 9.75 4.84 -5.77
C GLU A 55 8.58 3.92 -5.41
N SER A 56 8.66 2.67 -5.86
CA SER A 56 7.70 1.64 -5.48
C SER A 56 7.75 1.52 -3.96
N LEU A 57 6.58 1.70 -3.34
CA LEU A 57 6.37 1.46 -1.93
C LEU A 57 6.88 0.05 -1.61
N ASP A 58 7.90 -0.05 -0.76
CA ASP A 58 8.27 -1.31 -0.11
C ASP A 58 7.10 -1.74 0.75
N PHE A 59 6.24 -2.59 0.21
CA PHE A 59 5.27 -3.34 0.99
C PHE A 59 6.05 -4.47 1.66
N GLN A 60 6.45 -4.26 2.91
CA GLN A 60 6.72 -5.37 3.82
C GLN A 60 5.38 -6.04 4.10
N ASP A 61 5.03 -7.02 3.26
CA ASP A 61 3.83 -7.82 3.41
C ASP A 61 4.01 -8.78 4.60
N GLU A 62 3.60 -8.29 5.77
CA GLU A 62 3.32 -9.09 6.97
C GLU A 62 1.89 -9.64 6.87
N TYR A 63 1.61 -10.40 5.80
CA TYR A 63 0.35 -11.14 5.63
C TYR A 63 0.65 -12.63 5.39
N ASP A 64 0.70 -13.32 6.53
CA ASP A 64 0.00 -14.57 6.81
C ASP A 64 0.21 -15.76 5.88
N GLU A 65 1.02 -16.68 6.41
CA GLU A 65 0.75 -18.11 6.47
C GLU A 65 -0.76 -18.41 6.60
N MET A 66 -1.45 -18.55 5.48
CA MET A 66 -2.69 -19.32 5.48
C MET A 66 -2.30 -20.79 5.64
N LYS A 67 -2.39 -21.29 6.88
CA LYS A 67 -2.43 -22.73 7.12
C LYS A 67 -3.70 -23.29 6.48
N ASP A 68 -3.48 -24.30 5.67
CA ASP A 68 -4.50 -25.11 4.99
C ASP A 68 -5.15 -25.99 6.06
N ASP A 69 -6.30 -25.55 6.60
CA ASP A 69 -7.10 -26.32 7.57
C ASP A 69 -7.79 -27.49 6.84
N GLY A 70 -7.02 -28.55 6.67
CA GLY A 70 -7.55 -29.89 6.41
C GLY A 70 -8.18 -30.46 7.68
N ASP A 71 -9.50 -30.39 7.74
CA ASP A 71 -10.42 -31.39 8.29
C ASP A 71 -9.82 -32.42 9.28
N ASN A 72 -9.99 -32.17 10.58
CA ASN A 72 -10.38 -33.17 11.57
C ASN A 72 -10.91 -32.48 12.83
N GLY A 73 -12.10 -32.91 13.27
CA GLY A 73 -12.73 -32.45 14.51
C GLY A 73 -11.86 -32.72 15.74
N ASP A 74 -11.85 -31.77 16.66
CA ASP A 74 -12.59 -31.87 17.90
C ASP A 74 -12.53 -30.52 18.62
N GLU A 75 -13.63 -30.21 19.33
CA GLU A 75 -13.79 -29.05 20.19
C GLU A 75 -12.63 -28.94 21.19
N GLU A 76 -11.90 -27.82 21.22
CA GLU A 76 -11.39 -27.26 22.48
C GLU A 76 -11.35 -25.73 22.45
N LEU A 77 -12.00 -25.18 23.46
CA LEU A 77 -12.10 -23.78 23.88
C LEU A 77 -10.73 -23.31 24.46
N PHE A 78 -10.50 -21.99 24.54
CA PHE A 78 -9.33 -21.24 25.10
C PHE A 78 -8.26 -20.81 24.05
N ASP A 79 -7.64 -19.63 24.08
CA ASP A 79 -7.65 -18.47 24.99
C ASP A 79 -7.13 -17.25 24.20
N GLU A 80 -7.55 -16.04 24.60
CA GLU A 80 -6.99 -14.79 24.09
C GLU A 80 -5.50 -14.68 24.49
N LYS A 81 -4.58 -14.76 23.52
CA LYS A 81 -3.19 -14.33 23.73
C LYS A 81 -3.00 -12.88 23.36
N GLU A 82 -3.28 -12.08 24.38
CA GLU A 82 -2.56 -10.87 24.77
C GLU A 82 -1.08 -10.94 24.34
N SER A 83 -0.67 -10.08 23.39
CA SER A 83 0.74 -9.89 23.05
C SER A 83 1.37 -9.00 24.11
N THR A 84 2.20 -9.64 24.93
CA THR A 84 3.06 -9.09 25.98
C THR A 84 3.99 -7.98 25.49
N ASP A 85 4.06 -6.98 26.36
CA ASP A 85 5.07 -5.93 26.52
C ASP A 85 6.46 -6.24 25.98
N GLU A 86 6.94 -5.38 25.08
CA GLU A 86 8.35 -5.00 25.03
C GLU A 86 8.50 -3.55 25.51
N GLU A 87 8.94 -3.42 26.75
CA GLU A 87 9.46 -2.21 27.37
C GLU A 87 10.60 -1.62 26.52
N GLN A 88 10.34 -0.51 25.83
CA GLN A 88 11.39 0.42 25.43
C GLN A 88 10.98 1.85 25.75
N ASN A 89 11.55 2.37 26.84
CA ASN A 89 11.89 3.78 27.08
C ASN A 89 10.84 4.83 26.68
N ILE A 90 9.83 5.01 27.53
CA ILE A 90 9.08 6.27 27.62
C ILE A 90 9.73 7.11 28.72
N GLU A 91 10.90 7.68 28.42
CA GLU A 91 11.34 8.91 29.08
C GLU A 91 10.63 10.09 28.40
N ASP A 92 10.28 11.10 29.22
CA ASP A 92 9.59 12.34 28.87
C ASP A 92 8.08 12.28 28.65
N TYR A 93 7.31 12.00 29.71
CA TYR A 93 5.94 12.55 29.81
C TYR A 93 5.50 12.77 31.29
N GLU A 94 6.22 13.63 32.03
CA GLU A 94 5.69 14.27 33.26
C GLU A 94 4.58 15.29 32.89
N GLU A 95 3.39 14.81 32.52
CA GLU A 95 2.29 15.65 31.99
C GLU A 95 1.16 15.89 33.00
N ASN A 96 1.19 15.26 34.17
CA ASN A 96 0.00 15.20 35.03
C ASN A 96 -0.30 16.47 35.85
N GLN A 97 0.58 17.47 35.93
CA GLN A 97 0.27 18.74 36.60
C GLN A 97 0.04 19.95 35.67
N HIS A 98 0.19 19.79 34.35
CA HIS A 98 0.09 20.91 33.40
C HIS A 98 -1.10 20.82 32.44
N LEU A 99 -1.77 19.67 32.36
CA LEU A 99 -2.97 19.44 31.55
C LEU A 99 -4.14 20.34 31.98
N ASP A 100 -4.31 20.58 33.28
CA ASP A 100 -5.42 21.38 33.82
C ASP A 100 -5.47 22.83 33.31
N ILE A 101 -4.32 23.38 32.92
CA ILE A 101 -4.21 24.77 32.46
C ILE A 101 -4.49 24.87 30.97
N GLN A 102 -3.97 23.91 30.19
CA GLN A 102 -4.02 23.95 28.72
C GLN A 102 -5.45 23.76 28.20
N ASN A 103 -6.31 23.06 28.94
CA ASN A 103 -7.67 22.76 28.50
C ASN A 103 -8.71 23.84 28.81
N ASN A 104 -8.43 24.79 29.70
CA ASN A 104 -9.47 25.66 30.29
C ASN A 104 -9.52 27.11 29.79
N PHE A 105 -8.49 27.55 29.06
CA PHE A 105 -8.35 28.94 28.61
C PHE A 105 -8.14 29.00 27.11
N LYS A 106 -8.89 29.87 26.43
CA LYS A 106 -8.66 30.21 25.02
C LYS A 106 -7.55 31.26 24.92
N LEU A 107 -6.81 31.31 23.81
CA LEU A 107 -5.74 32.30 23.60
C LEU A 107 -6.20 33.77 23.81
N ASN A 108 -7.40 34.13 23.34
CA ASN A 108 -7.94 35.48 23.53
C ASN A 108 -8.24 35.77 25.01
N GLU A 109 -8.79 34.79 25.73
CA GLU A 109 -9.02 34.90 27.17
C GLU A 109 -7.71 35.11 27.94
N MET A 110 -6.63 34.44 27.53
CA MET A 110 -5.29 34.67 28.10
C MET A 110 -4.79 36.09 27.86
N LYS A 111 -4.98 36.65 26.65
CA LYS A 111 -4.59 38.03 26.31
C LYS A 111 -5.32 39.04 27.18
N ASP A 112 -6.65 38.92 27.28
CA ASP A 112 -7.49 39.80 28.09
C ASP A 112 -7.07 39.78 29.57
N ILE A 113 -6.76 38.59 30.10
CA ILE A 113 -6.29 38.44 31.49
C ILE A 113 -4.93 39.10 31.68
N VAL A 114 -3.96 38.84 30.79
CA VAL A 114 -2.60 39.39 30.91
C VAL A 114 -2.60 40.91 30.76
N GLU A 115 -3.37 41.45 29.82
CA GLU A 115 -3.53 42.88 29.62
C GLU A 115 -4.15 43.55 30.87
N TRP A 116 -5.24 42.97 31.38
CA TRP A 116 -5.91 43.51 32.56
C TRP A 116 -4.99 43.51 33.79
N VAL A 117 -4.25 42.41 34.01
CA VAL A 117 -3.27 42.30 35.10
C VAL A 117 -2.12 43.29 34.91
N GLY A 118 -1.72 43.58 33.67
CA GLY A 118 -0.73 44.60 33.34
C GLY A 118 -1.18 46.03 33.70
N GLN A 119 -2.45 46.35 33.41
CA GLN A 119 -3.06 47.65 33.77
C GLN A 119 -3.25 47.82 35.29
N HIS A 120 -3.33 46.70 36.04
CA HIS A 120 -3.63 46.69 37.48
C HIS A 120 -2.52 46.01 38.30
N SER A 121 -1.26 46.35 38.04
CA SER A 121 -0.09 45.70 38.67
C SER A 121 -0.07 45.75 40.21
N ASN A 122 -0.74 46.73 40.83
CA ASN A 122 -0.83 46.89 42.28
C ASN A 122 -1.92 46.02 42.95
N TYR A 123 -2.74 45.29 42.19
CA TYR A 123 -3.86 44.53 42.74
C TYR A 123 -3.40 43.23 43.40
N LYS A 124 -4.02 42.90 44.54
CA LYS A 124 -3.76 41.63 45.24
C LYS A 124 -4.26 40.44 44.41
N ILE A 125 -3.59 39.30 44.53
CA ILE A 125 -3.96 38.05 43.84
C ILE A 125 -5.42 37.65 44.11
N ALA A 126 -5.93 37.91 45.31
CA ALA A 126 -7.33 37.65 45.66
C ALA A 126 -8.32 38.41 44.74
N SER A 127 -8.01 39.66 44.38
CA SER A 127 -8.82 40.46 43.46
C SER A 127 -8.77 39.90 42.04
N ILE A 128 -7.59 39.45 41.58
CA ILE A 128 -7.40 38.80 40.28
C ILE A 128 -8.24 37.51 40.22
N LYS A 129 -8.17 36.68 41.26
CA LYS A 129 -8.95 35.43 41.38
C LYS A 129 -10.46 35.68 41.40
N HIS A 130 -10.90 36.76 42.04
CA HIS A 130 -12.32 37.11 42.12
C HIS A 130 -12.88 37.44 40.73
N ARG A 131 -12.13 38.21 39.93
CA ARG A 131 -12.51 38.56 38.55
C ARG A 131 -12.36 37.37 37.60
N PHE A 132 -11.24 36.68 37.66
CA PHE A 132 -10.91 35.56 36.78
C PHE A 132 -10.90 34.26 37.59
N ARG A 133 -12.09 33.72 37.88
CA ARG A 133 -12.27 32.54 38.75
C ARG A 133 -11.48 31.31 38.31
N LYS A 134 -11.20 31.18 37.01
CA LYS A 134 -10.41 30.08 36.46
C LYS A 134 -8.91 30.17 36.82
N VAL A 135 -8.39 31.37 37.14
CA VAL A 135 -6.97 31.58 37.43
C VAL A 135 -6.69 31.19 38.88
N LYS A 136 -6.22 29.96 39.10
CA LYS A 136 -5.93 29.45 40.45
C LYS A 136 -4.60 29.96 41.03
N HIS A 137 -3.60 30.25 40.19
CA HIS A 137 -2.25 30.63 40.63
C HIS A 137 -1.64 31.73 39.74
N MET A 138 -0.85 32.65 40.33
CA MET A 138 -0.18 33.70 39.55
C MET A 138 0.91 33.21 38.60
N ARG A 139 1.44 32.00 38.83
CA ARG A 139 2.36 31.34 37.88
C ARG A 139 1.73 31.20 36.48
N TYR A 140 0.39 31.24 36.37
CA TYR A 140 -0.30 31.21 35.08
C TYR A 140 0.00 32.45 34.24
N MET A 141 0.24 33.62 34.84
CA MET A 141 0.50 34.84 34.07
C MET A 141 1.81 34.75 33.28
N LYS A 142 2.85 34.16 33.87
CA LYS A 142 4.12 33.91 33.18
C LYS A 142 3.88 33.02 31.96
N ARG A 143 3.14 31.92 32.15
CA ARG A 143 2.80 30.97 31.07
C ARG A 143 1.90 31.56 30.00
N PHE A 144 0.91 32.37 30.39
CA PHE A 144 0.03 33.05 29.44
C PHE A 144 0.84 33.98 28.54
N ARG A 145 1.81 34.73 29.08
CA ARG A 145 2.72 35.53 28.25
C ARG A 145 3.53 34.66 27.29
N GLU A 146 4.13 33.58 27.78
CA GLU A 146 4.86 32.61 26.94
C GLU A 146 3.96 32.03 25.82
N TYR A 147 2.71 31.68 26.11
CA TYR A 147 1.76 31.17 25.11
C TYR A 147 1.29 32.24 24.13
N ILE A 148 1.13 33.48 24.57
CA ILE A 148 0.78 34.62 23.70
C ILE A 148 1.93 34.92 22.74
N GLU A 149 3.16 34.98 23.25
CA GLU A 149 4.38 35.17 22.46
C GLU A 149 4.58 34.01 21.46
N ALA A 150 4.25 32.78 21.86
CA ALA A 150 4.30 31.60 20.98
C ALA A 150 3.10 31.47 20.04
N ASN A 151 2.18 32.44 19.96
CA ASN A 151 0.97 32.41 19.12
C ASN A 151 0.02 31.22 19.36
N GLY A 152 -0.08 30.75 20.61
CA GLY A 152 -1.04 29.72 21.00
C GLY A 152 -0.45 28.67 21.94
N THR A 153 -1.33 27.84 22.49
CA THR A 153 -0.91 26.72 23.33
C THR A 153 -0.38 25.54 22.48
N LYS A 154 0.44 24.69 23.09
CA LYS A 154 0.91 23.42 22.47
C LYS A 154 -0.26 22.60 21.93
N LEU A 155 -1.32 22.48 22.73
CA LEU A 155 -2.52 21.72 22.39
C LEU A 155 -3.29 22.32 21.21
N GLU A 156 -3.50 23.64 21.19
CA GLU A 156 -4.15 24.32 20.06
C GLU A 156 -3.37 24.12 18.76
N LYS A 157 -2.05 24.22 18.81
CA LYS A 157 -1.19 23.95 17.65
C LYS A 157 -1.30 22.49 17.20
N LEU A 158 -1.24 21.52 18.12
CA LEU A 158 -1.44 20.10 17.80
C LEU A 158 -2.80 19.84 17.14
N LYS A 159 -3.86 20.45 17.65
CA LYS A 159 -5.20 20.32 17.10
C LYS A 159 -5.26 20.84 15.65
N ARG A 160 -4.71 22.04 15.40
CA ARG A 160 -4.61 22.60 14.04
C ARG A 160 -3.80 21.72 13.09
N ILE A 161 -2.69 21.16 13.57
CA ILE A 161 -1.87 20.22 12.79
C ILE A 161 -2.68 18.97 12.44
N LYS A 162 -3.34 18.34 13.42
CA LYS A 162 -4.19 17.16 13.18
C LYS A 162 -5.36 17.43 12.23
N GLU A 163 -6.04 18.57 12.37
CA GLU A 163 -7.12 18.97 11.46
C GLU A 163 -6.60 19.17 10.03
N PHE A 164 -5.46 19.84 9.87
CA PHE A 164 -4.84 20.03 8.56
C PHE A 164 -4.39 18.69 7.94
N MET A 165 -3.73 17.83 8.73
CA MET A 165 -3.34 16.49 8.29
C MET A 165 -4.55 15.68 7.83
N TRP A 166 -5.66 15.75 8.55
CA TRP A 166 -6.89 15.04 8.18
C TRP A 166 -7.45 15.53 6.84
N ASN A 167 -7.46 16.84 6.61
CA ASN A 167 -7.94 17.42 5.36
C ASN A 167 -7.02 17.08 4.18
N GLU A 168 -5.70 17.10 4.39
CA GLU A 168 -4.71 16.82 3.35
C GLU A 168 -4.47 15.32 3.11
N PHE A 169 -4.77 14.45 4.08
CA PHE A 169 -4.46 13.01 4.02
C PHE A 169 -5.02 12.33 2.75
N TYR A 170 -6.17 12.80 2.27
CA TYR A 170 -6.81 12.28 1.07
C TYR A 170 -6.10 12.70 -0.22
N VAL A 171 -5.50 13.89 -0.21
CA VAL A 171 -4.75 14.42 -1.36
C VAL A 171 -3.33 13.87 -1.36
N LYS A 172 -2.74 13.76 -0.16
CA LYS A 172 -1.34 13.37 0.06
C LYS A 172 -1.29 12.23 1.07
N ARG A 173 -0.85 11.05 0.62
CA ARG A 173 -0.66 9.88 1.50
C ARG A 173 0.48 10.05 2.53
N THR A 174 1.26 11.14 2.46
CA THR A 174 2.41 11.38 3.34
C THR A 174 2.01 12.20 4.58
N ILE A 175 1.44 11.50 5.58
CA ILE A 175 0.97 12.09 6.85
C ILE A 175 2.09 12.88 7.58
N GLN A 176 3.29 12.30 7.65
CA GLN A 176 4.40 12.88 8.43
C GLN A 176 4.93 14.19 7.84
N LYS A 177 5.15 14.23 6.51
CA LYS A 177 5.62 15.43 5.81
C LYS A 177 4.62 16.58 5.95
N THR A 178 3.33 16.26 5.83
CA THR A 178 2.22 17.20 5.99
C THR A 178 2.18 17.81 7.39
N ALA A 179 2.39 17.00 8.43
CA ALA A 179 2.44 17.46 9.81
C ALA A 179 3.60 18.45 10.06
N ILE A 180 4.80 18.11 9.56
CA ILE A 180 6.00 18.96 9.69
C ILE A 180 5.82 20.27 8.94
N GLN A 181 5.28 20.22 7.72
CA GLN A 181 4.97 21.42 6.94
C GLN A 181 4.04 22.35 7.73
N LYS A 182 2.94 21.82 8.28
CA LYS A 182 2.01 22.63 9.04
C LYS A 182 2.59 23.19 10.32
N ALA A 183 3.46 22.44 10.99
CA ALA A 183 4.14 22.92 12.18
C ALA A 183 5.07 24.10 11.89
N ARG A 184 5.76 24.10 10.74
CA ARG A 184 6.58 25.24 10.29
C ARG A 184 5.74 26.49 10.03
N GLU A 185 4.56 26.34 9.42
CA GLU A 185 3.60 27.44 9.23
C GLU A 185 3.08 28.04 10.55
N LEU A 186 3.13 27.27 11.64
CA LEU A 186 2.71 27.69 12.99
C LEU A 186 3.90 28.15 13.86
N ASP A 187 5.05 28.43 13.24
CA ASP A 187 6.32 28.78 13.88
C ASP A 187 6.73 27.79 14.98
N TRP A 188 6.41 26.50 14.81
CA TRP A 188 6.69 25.47 15.78
C TRP A 188 7.86 24.58 15.34
N ASN A 189 9.05 25.19 15.27
CA ASN A 189 10.26 24.57 14.73
C ASN A 189 10.73 23.31 15.48
N ASN A 190 10.39 23.19 16.76
CA ASN A 190 10.78 22.04 17.60
C ASN A 190 9.77 20.87 17.52
N PHE A 191 8.70 20.99 16.73
CA PHE A 191 7.74 19.91 16.56
C PHE A 191 8.36 18.75 15.77
N LYS A 192 8.30 17.55 16.34
CA LYS A 192 8.63 16.30 15.67
C LYS A 192 7.37 15.50 15.45
N ALA A 193 7.12 15.08 14.20
CA ALA A 193 6.07 14.13 13.89
C ALA A 193 6.55 12.71 14.24
N SER A 194 6.64 12.43 15.55
CA SER A 194 7.07 11.14 16.08
C SER A 194 6.12 10.02 15.66
N GLU A 195 6.62 8.78 15.65
CA GLU A 195 5.79 7.60 15.36
C GLU A 195 4.60 7.49 16.32
N SER A 196 4.81 7.76 17.62
CA SER A 196 3.74 7.83 18.62
C SER A 196 2.65 8.84 18.28
N PHE A 197 3.03 10.04 17.80
CA PHE A 197 2.07 11.05 17.35
C PHE A 197 1.27 10.57 16.12
N ILE A 198 1.95 9.95 15.16
CA ILE A 198 1.32 9.43 13.93
C ILE A 198 0.39 8.27 14.27
N ALA A 199 0.81 7.34 15.13
CA ALA A 199 -0.01 6.22 15.60
C ALA A 199 -1.24 6.72 16.36
N ALA A 200 -1.08 7.70 17.26
CA ALA A 200 -2.20 8.32 17.96
C ALA A 200 -3.18 9.01 17.01
N PHE A 201 -2.68 9.74 16.00
CA PHE A 201 -3.50 10.36 14.97
C PHE A 201 -4.28 9.31 14.15
N LYS A 202 -3.60 8.25 13.69
CA LYS A 202 -4.21 7.14 12.96
C LYS A 202 -5.31 6.46 13.78
N ARG A 203 -5.03 6.15 15.05
CA ARG A 203 -6.01 5.56 15.99
C ARG A 203 -7.22 6.46 16.21
N GLU A 204 -7.00 7.74 16.48
CA GLU A 204 -8.06 8.75 16.69
C GLU A 204 -8.98 8.87 15.47
N ARG A 205 -8.41 8.77 14.26
CA ARG A 205 -9.13 8.90 12.99
C ARG A 205 -9.52 7.57 12.35
N ARG A 206 -9.29 6.44 13.05
CA ARG A 206 -9.55 5.07 12.56
C ARG A 206 -8.92 4.78 11.19
N ILE A 207 -7.72 5.33 10.95
CA ILE A 207 -6.91 5.05 9.77
C ILE A 207 -6.10 3.78 10.06
N SER A 208 -6.50 2.65 9.49
CA SER A 208 -5.69 1.43 9.48
C SER A 208 -5.07 1.22 8.10
N SER A 209 -3.88 0.63 8.04
CA SER A 209 -3.37 0.02 6.82
C SER A 209 -4.45 -0.94 6.30
N GLY A 210 -4.92 -0.75 5.06
CA GLY A 210 -5.93 -1.61 4.43
C GLY A 210 -7.39 -1.18 4.52
N ARG A 211 -7.77 -0.17 5.32
CA ARG A 211 -9.14 0.41 5.23
C ARG A 211 -9.10 1.68 4.41
N ALA A 212 -9.81 1.66 3.27
CA ALA A 212 -10.11 2.87 2.53
C ALA A 212 -10.99 3.77 3.40
N VAL A 213 -10.39 4.83 3.94
CA VAL A 213 -11.13 5.93 4.58
C VAL A 213 -11.57 6.83 3.43
N PHE A 214 -12.88 7.09 3.30
CA PHE A 214 -13.45 7.90 2.22
C PHE A 214 -13.91 9.28 2.74
N PRO A 215 -13.78 10.37 1.95
CA PRO A 215 -13.74 11.74 2.47
C PRO A 215 -15.09 12.47 2.54
N HIS A 216 -16.19 11.92 2.02
CA HIS A 216 -17.43 12.71 1.86
C HIS A 216 -18.61 12.14 2.65
N GLN A 217 -19.27 13.00 3.42
CA GLN A 217 -20.60 12.75 4.01
C GLN A 217 -21.68 12.44 2.95
N ASP A 218 -21.39 12.69 1.67
CA ASP A 218 -22.29 12.39 0.54
C ASP A 218 -21.91 11.12 -0.23
N SER A 219 -20.87 10.40 0.20
CA SER A 219 -20.51 9.13 -0.42
C SER A 219 -21.41 8.03 0.15
N GLN A 220 -22.29 7.45 -0.67
CA GLN A 220 -23.01 6.25 -0.27
C GLN A 220 -22.01 5.10 -0.11
N LEU A 221 -21.84 4.64 1.12
CA LEU A 221 -21.07 3.45 1.42
C LEU A 221 -21.81 2.22 0.89
N LEU A 222 -21.33 1.70 -0.24
CA LEU A 222 -21.76 0.41 -0.77
C LEU A 222 -21.00 -0.68 -0.01
N ILE A 223 -21.62 -1.22 1.03
CA ILE A 223 -21.14 -2.43 1.71
C ILE A 223 -21.68 -3.62 0.93
N PHE A 224 -20.77 -4.37 0.30
CA PHE A 224 -21.15 -5.65 -0.28
C PHE A 224 -21.29 -6.70 0.84
N PRO A 225 -22.34 -7.52 0.83
CA PRO A 225 -22.48 -8.63 1.77
C PRO A 225 -21.27 -9.56 1.72
N GLU A 226 -20.98 -10.23 2.83
CA GLU A 226 -20.00 -11.30 2.85
C GLU A 226 -20.34 -12.37 1.78
N GLY A 227 -19.32 -12.93 1.14
CA GLY A 227 -19.51 -13.86 0.02
C GLY A 227 -19.92 -13.22 -1.31
N SER A 228 -19.88 -11.89 -1.44
CA SER A 228 -20.18 -11.20 -2.71
C SER A 228 -19.02 -11.17 -3.70
N THR A 229 -17.77 -11.30 -3.23
CA THR A 229 -16.57 -11.26 -4.10
C THR A 229 -16.64 -12.25 -5.27
N PRO A 230 -17.04 -13.52 -5.08
CA PRO A 230 -17.26 -14.46 -6.18
C PRO A 230 -18.24 -13.97 -7.26
N HIS A 231 -19.24 -13.19 -6.88
CA HIS A 231 -20.29 -12.70 -7.79
C HIS A 231 -19.88 -11.43 -8.53
N ILE A 232 -19.07 -10.58 -7.90
CA ILE A 232 -18.67 -9.28 -8.45
C ILE A 232 -17.37 -9.40 -9.25
N GLN A 233 -16.49 -10.32 -8.86
CA GLN A 233 -15.13 -10.46 -9.41
C GLN A 233 -14.89 -11.90 -9.88
N PRO A 234 -15.56 -12.35 -10.97
CA PRO A 234 -15.40 -13.71 -11.52
C PRO A 234 -13.94 -14.04 -11.88
N GLN A 235 -13.14 -13.02 -12.22
CA GLN A 235 -11.72 -13.19 -12.55
C GLN A 235 -10.88 -13.58 -11.32
N ASP A 236 -11.27 -13.14 -10.11
CA ASP A 236 -10.60 -13.52 -8.87
C ASP A 236 -10.79 -15.00 -8.54
N LEU A 237 -11.88 -15.62 -9.00
CA LEU A 237 -12.15 -17.05 -8.75
C LEU A 237 -11.28 -18.00 -9.56
N SER A 238 -10.87 -17.59 -10.77
CA SER A 238 -10.14 -18.46 -11.69
C SER A 238 -8.80 -17.87 -12.11
N LEU A 239 -8.83 -16.78 -12.87
CA LEU A 239 -7.67 -16.20 -13.54
C LEU A 239 -6.63 -15.65 -12.54
N PHE A 240 -7.02 -14.75 -11.63
CA PHE A 240 -6.05 -14.09 -10.74
C PHE A 240 -5.50 -15.01 -9.66
N ARG A 241 -6.31 -15.93 -9.11
CA ARG A 241 -5.81 -17.01 -8.23
C ARG A 241 -4.76 -17.87 -8.93
N SER A 242 -5.03 -18.25 -10.18
CA SER A 242 -4.08 -19.05 -10.95
C SER A 242 -2.83 -18.25 -11.31
N TRP A 243 -2.98 -16.96 -11.61
CA TRP A 243 -1.87 -16.07 -11.85
C TRP A 243 -0.95 -16.00 -10.63
N ARG A 244 -1.52 -15.73 -9.46
CA ARG A 244 -0.79 -15.65 -8.19
C ARG A 244 -0.05 -16.95 -7.89
N PHE A 245 -0.75 -18.09 -8.00
CA PHE A 245 -0.14 -19.39 -7.80
C PHE A 245 1.04 -19.66 -8.73
N ILE A 246 0.90 -19.36 -10.04
CA ILE A 246 2.00 -19.57 -11.00
C ILE A 246 3.16 -18.63 -10.68
N HIS A 247 2.88 -17.36 -10.36
CA HIS A 247 3.89 -16.38 -9.97
C HIS A 247 4.72 -16.84 -8.77
N GLU A 248 4.05 -17.16 -7.65
CA GLU A 248 4.69 -17.62 -6.41
C GLU A 248 5.55 -18.87 -6.65
N LYS A 249 5.07 -19.82 -7.46
CA LYS A 249 5.84 -21.03 -7.81
C LYS A 249 7.06 -20.72 -8.67
N THR A 250 6.95 -19.78 -9.61
CA THR A 250 8.10 -19.36 -10.42
C THR A 250 9.14 -18.60 -9.57
N GLU A 251 8.71 -17.71 -8.68
CA GLU A 251 9.61 -17.02 -7.75
C GLU A 251 10.35 -18.00 -6.85
N HIS A 252 9.63 -18.98 -6.30
CA HIS A 252 10.22 -20.05 -5.50
C HIS A 252 11.28 -20.84 -6.28
N TYR A 253 11.02 -21.15 -7.55
CA TYR A 253 11.98 -21.83 -8.42
C TYR A 253 13.22 -20.97 -8.71
N VAL A 254 13.04 -19.68 -8.98
CA VAL A 254 14.15 -18.73 -9.19
C VAL A 254 15.03 -18.65 -7.93
N HIS A 255 14.40 -18.62 -6.75
CA HIS A 255 15.10 -18.56 -5.47
C HIS A 255 15.90 -19.84 -5.18
N ILE A 256 15.30 -21.02 -5.36
CA ILE A 256 15.97 -22.31 -5.15
C ILE A 256 17.19 -22.47 -6.07
N ASN A 257 17.05 -22.10 -7.34
CA ASN A 257 18.13 -22.25 -8.32
C ASN A 257 19.15 -21.11 -8.29
N GLN A 258 19.07 -20.21 -7.30
CA GLN A 258 19.99 -19.09 -7.11
C GLN A 258 20.23 -18.28 -8.40
N THR A 259 19.19 -18.12 -9.22
CA THR A 259 19.35 -17.37 -10.48
C THR A 259 19.58 -15.90 -10.14
N GLU A 260 20.54 -15.25 -10.80
CA GLU A 260 20.83 -13.81 -10.67
C GLU A 260 19.72 -12.95 -11.31
N MET A 261 18.49 -13.08 -10.84
CA MET A 261 17.33 -12.30 -11.29
C MET A 261 16.88 -11.36 -10.19
N ASN A 262 16.77 -10.06 -10.51
CA ASN A 262 16.18 -9.09 -9.61
C ASN A 262 14.65 -9.14 -9.71
N LEU A 263 14.02 -9.84 -8.77
CA LEU A 263 12.56 -10.02 -8.69
C LEU A 263 11.80 -8.69 -8.48
N ASN A 264 12.45 -7.69 -7.88
CA ASN A 264 11.84 -6.38 -7.61
C ASN A 264 11.85 -5.44 -8.83
N HIS A 265 12.51 -5.83 -9.92
CA HIS A 265 12.61 -4.97 -11.10
C HIS A 265 11.30 -5.00 -11.92
N ARG A 266 10.77 -3.84 -12.32
CA ARG A 266 9.52 -3.75 -13.11
C ARG A 266 9.49 -4.66 -14.35
N GLN A 267 10.63 -4.82 -15.03
CA GLN A 267 10.73 -5.71 -16.20
C GLN A 267 10.46 -7.18 -15.86
N TYR A 268 10.84 -7.64 -14.66
CA TYR A 268 10.54 -8.99 -14.19
C TYR A 268 9.03 -9.20 -14.13
N PHE A 269 8.30 -8.31 -13.46
CA PHE A 269 6.83 -8.38 -13.37
C PHE A 269 6.15 -8.38 -14.74
N ILE A 270 6.61 -7.55 -15.69
CA ILE A 270 6.05 -7.51 -17.04
C ILE A 270 6.28 -8.85 -17.77
N ASN A 271 7.50 -9.38 -17.69
CA ASN A 271 7.86 -10.65 -18.32
C ASN A 271 7.07 -11.80 -17.69
N MET A 272 7.00 -11.85 -16.37
CA MET A 272 6.23 -12.83 -15.62
C MET A 272 4.76 -12.78 -15.97
N HIS A 273 4.15 -11.59 -15.97
CA HIS A 273 2.76 -11.42 -16.37
C HIS A 273 2.51 -11.90 -17.79
N SER A 274 3.41 -11.61 -18.73
CA SER A 274 3.30 -12.05 -20.12
C SER A 274 3.38 -13.57 -20.27
N ILE A 275 4.31 -14.22 -19.56
CA ILE A 275 4.45 -15.68 -19.56
C ILE A 275 3.20 -16.34 -18.97
N ILE A 276 2.74 -15.86 -17.81
CA ILE A 276 1.57 -16.41 -17.14
C ILE A 276 0.31 -16.21 -17.99
N HIS A 277 0.15 -15.03 -18.59
CA HIS A 277 -0.95 -14.74 -19.50
C HIS A 277 -0.94 -15.70 -20.70
N ASN A 278 0.22 -15.90 -21.34
CA ASN A 278 0.36 -16.84 -22.44
C ASN A 278 0.00 -18.28 -22.01
N GLN A 279 0.48 -18.71 -20.83
CA GLN A 279 0.17 -20.02 -20.28
C GLN A 279 -1.33 -20.21 -20.02
N LEU A 280 -1.98 -19.24 -19.36
CA LEU A 280 -3.41 -19.29 -19.03
C LEU A 280 -4.31 -19.09 -20.25
N SER A 281 -3.79 -18.53 -21.35
CA SER A 281 -4.49 -18.42 -22.64
C SER A 281 -4.57 -19.75 -23.40
N ALA A 282 -3.85 -20.78 -22.96
CA ALA A 282 -3.90 -22.09 -23.61
C ALA A 282 -5.33 -22.67 -23.62
N PRO A 283 -5.78 -23.32 -24.72
CA PRO A 283 -7.16 -23.80 -24.88
C PRO A 283 -7.66 -24.71 -23.74
N GLN A 284 -6.76 -25.48 -23.13
CA GLN A 284 -7.07 -26.38 -22.02
C GLN A 284 -7.57 -25.67 -20.76
N PHE A 285 -7.24 -24.40 -20.56
CA PHE A 285 -7.69 -23.60 -19.42
C PHE A 285 -8.95 -22.78 -19.70
N LYS A 286 -9.46 -22.81 -20.95
CA LYS A 286 -10.67 -22.07 -21.33
C LYS A 286 -11.88 -22.42 -20.46
N ASN A 287 -12.09 -23.72 -20.21
CA ASN A 287 -13.18 -24.19 -19.35
C ASN A 287 -12.98 -23.81 -17.88
N PHE A 288 -11.73 -23.81 -17.40
CA PHE A 288 -11.39 -23.36 -16.05
C PHE A 288 -11.64 -21.85 -15.84
N ILE A 289 -11.25 -21.02 -16.81
CA ILE A 289 -11.54 -19.58 -16.74
C ILE A 289 -13.06 -19.37 -16.78
N LYS A 290 -13.75 -20.04 -17.72
CA LYS A 290 -15.21 -20.00 -17.85
C LYS A 290 -15.94 -20.43 -16.57
N SER A 291 -15.42 -21.39 -15.81
CA SER A 291 -16.07 -21.81 -14.56
C SER A 291 -16.14 -20.71 -13.52
N GLY A 292 -15.17 -19.78 -13.48
CA GLY A 292 -15.25 -18.60 -12.60
C GLY A 292 -16.45 -17.72 -12.92
N PHE A 293 -16.73 -17.49 -14.21
CA PHE A 293 -17.91 -16.72 -14.66
C PHE A 293 -19.24 -17.46 -14.44
N VAL A 294 -19.24 -18.79 -14.54
CA VAL A 294 -20.42 -19.61 -14.22
C VAL A 294 -20.69 -19.60 -12.71
N GLN A 295 -19.67 -19.71 -11.86
CA GLN A 295 -19.80 -19.61 -10.40
C GLN A 295 -20.32 -18.23 -9.97
N ALA A 296 -19.87 -17.18 -10.65
CA ALA A 296 -20.39 -15.82 -10.46
C ALA A 296 -21.84 -15.64 -10.93
N LYS A 297 -22.45 -16.64 -11.59
CA LYS A 297 -23.78 -16.60 -12.22
C LYS A 297 -23.90 -15.56 -13.33
N ILE A 298 -22.78 -15.21 -13.97
CA ILE A 298 -22.74 -14.31 -15.13
C ILE A 298 -23.04 -15.09 -16.42
N LEU A 299 -22.57 -16.34 -16.50
CA LEU A 299 -22.86 -17.26 -17.60
C LEU A 299 -23.76 -18.40 -17.11
N ASN A 300 -24.78 -18.73 -17.90
CA ASN A 300 -25.72 -19.84 -17.63
C ASN A 300 -25.36 -21.10 -18.44
N GLU A 301 -24.08 -21.29 -18.74
CA GLU A 301 -23.61 -22.39 -19.58
C GLU A 301 -23.02 -23.51 -18.75
N THR A 302 -23.21 -24.75 -19.19
CA THR A 302 -22.48 -25.88 -18.61
C THR A 302 -21.00 -25.78 -18.97
N VAL A 303 -20.13 -26.00 -17.98
CA VAL A 303 -18.69 -26.07 -18.19
C VAL A 303 -18.34 -27.52 -18.52
N GLY A 304 -17.53 -27.72 -19.57
CA GLY A 304 -16.96 -29.03 -19.87
C GLY A 304 -15.91 -29.46 -18.84
N GLU A 305 -15.06 -30.42 -19.21
CA GLU A 305 -13.95 -30.85 -18.35
C GLU A 305 -13.05 -29.64 -17.97
N ILE A 306 -12.74 -29.53 -16.68
CA ILE A 306 -11.95 -28.44 -16.11
C ILE A 306 -10.56 -28.98 -15.74
N LYS A 307 -9.53 -28.38 -16.34
CA LYS A 307 -8.13 -28.61 -15.95
C LYS A 307 -7.63 -27.40 -15.18
N LYS A 308 -7.23 -27.57 -13.92
CA LYS A 308 -6.72 -26.45 -13.12
C LYS A 308 -5.25 -26.19 -13.44
N PRO A 309 -4.80 -24.93 -13.51
CA PRO A 309 -3.39 -24.62 -13.76
C PRO A 309 -2.42 -25.29 -12.78
N LYS A 310 -2.79 -25.41 -11.50
CA LYS A 310 -1.98 -26.13 -10.50
C LYS A 310 -1.70 -27.59 -10.84
N ASP A 311 -2.65 -28.25 -11.51
CA ASP A 311 -2.56 -29.67 -11.85
C ASP A 311 -1.90 -29.89 -13.21
N VAL A 312 -1.48 -28.84 -13.91
CA VAL A 312 -0.96 -28.94 -15.29
C VAL A 312 0.38 -28.21 -15.45
N CYS A 313 0.50 -26.98 -14.96
CA CYS A 313 1.67 -26.13 -15.20
C CYS A 313 2.93 -26.59 -14.46
N PHE A 314 2.77 -27.26 -13.31
CA PHE A 314 3.90 -27.70 -12.46
C PHE A 314 3.83 -29.19 -12.14
N LYS A 315 3.17 -29.97 -12.99
CA LYS A 315 3.50 -31.39 -13.07
C LYS A 315 4.87 -31.50 -13.71
N LEU A 316 5.91 -31.20 -12.91
CA LEU A 316 7.19 -31.85 -13.09
C LEU A 316 6.81 -33.32 -13.00
N TYR A 317 6.74 -33.99 -14.14
CA TYR A 317 6.79 -35.42 -14.13
C TYR A 317 7.96 -35.78 -13.21
N ASP A 318 7.80 -36.82 -12.41
CA ASP A 318 8.91 -37.71 -12.10
C ASP A 318 9.54 -38.08 -13.45
N LEU A 319 10.33 -37.16 -14.00
CA LEU A 319 11.41 -37.48 -14.89
C LEU A 319 12.31 -38.27 -13.96
N ASP A 320 11.98 -39.56 -13.80
CA ASP A 320 12.96 -40.59 -13.55
C ASP A 320 14.17 -40.13 -14.35
N CYS A 321 15.23 -39.69 -13.66
CA CYS A 321 16.44 -39.22 -14.30
C CYS A 321 17.05 -40.46 -14.98
N SER A 322 16.51 -40.82 -16.15
CA SER A 322 17.01 -41.85 -17.03
C SER A 322 18.05 -41.28 -17.99
N VAL A 323 18.42 -40.00 -17.84
CA VAL A 323 19.60 -39.42 -18.45
C VAL A 323 20.80 -39.87 -17.62
N ILE A 324 21.60 -40.77 -18.19
CA ILE A 324 22.88 -41.24 -17.65
C ILE A 324 23.70 -40.01 -17.21
N GLY A 325 23.92 -39.84 -15.90
CA GLY A 325 24.79 -38.79 -15.36
C GLY A 325 24.20 -37.85 -14.28
N CYS A 326 23.00 -38.11 -13.74
CA CYS A 326 22.62 -37.54 -12.45
C CYS A 326 23.30 -38.31 -11.31
N GLU A 327 24.54 -37.98 -10.95
CA GLU A 327 25.15 -38.26 -9.64
C GLU A 327 25.41 -36.95 -8.90
#